data_AF-A0A1G8WUY5-F1
#
_entry.id   AF-A0A1G8WUY5-F1
#
_cell.length_a   1.000
_cell.length_b   1.000
_cell.length_c   1.000
_cell.angle_alpha   90.00
_cell.angle_beta   90.00
_cell.angle_gamma   90.00
#
_symmetry.space_group_name_H-M   'P 1'
#
loop_
_entity.id
_entity.type
_entity.pdbx_description
1 polymer ?
#
loop_
_entity_poly.entity_id
_entity_poly.type
_entity_poly.pdbx_seq_one_letter_code
_entity_poly.pdbx_strand_id
1 'polypeptide(L)'
;MTNKHPVHQKKTDLKSTGIPAEEPVKLQPIVQPAYVNHMPSPSTPVYSVPALPQPTQYTSPFEPVYVDHLSRHQGKQISVVTTAGTVEGILSGVAVDHIQLNLSETRAVHVRIAQIVYFEGLPITYR
;
A
#
# COMPACT_ATOMS: atom_id res chain seq x y z
N MET A 1 -6.09 -27.47 79.02
CA MET A 1 -7.51 -27.89 79.06
C MET A 1 -8.17 -27.19 77.88
N THR A 2 -8.74 -27.80 76.84
CA THR A 2 -9.32 -29.12 76.64
C THR A 2 -9.51 -29.31 75.12
N ASN A 3 -9.05 -30.44 74.58
CA ASN A 3 -9.79 -31.34 73.70
C ASN A 3 -10.92 -30.76 72.78
N LYS A 4 -10.79 -30.90 71.45
CA LYS A 4 -11.51 -31.93 70.64
C LYS A 4 -11.30 -31.81 69.12
N HIS A 5 -11.43 -32.99 68.52
CA HIS A 5 -11.16 -33.49 67.18
C HIS A 5 -12.06 -32.99 66.03
N PRO A 6 -11.71 -33.34 64.76
CA PRO A 6 -12.18 -32.73 63.51
C PRO A 6 -13.39 -33.47 62.90
N VAL A 7 -14.12 -32.82 61.98
CA VAL A 7 -15.07 -33.50 61.07
C VAL A 7 -15.11 -32.82 59.69
N HIS A 8 -14.83 -33.64 58.67
CA HIS A 8 -15.08 -33.54 57.24
C HIS A 8 -15.86 -32.34 56.68
N GLN A 9 -15.29 -31.68 55.66
CA GLN A 9 -16.08 -31.22 54.52
C GLN A 9 -15.40 -31.57 53.17
N LYS A 10 -16.25 -31.90 52.21
CA LYS A 10 -16.05 -32.69 50.99
C LYS A 10 -14.99 -32.13 50.02
N LYS A 11 -14.17 -33.04 49.46
CA LYS A 11 -13.59 -32.85 48.12
C LYS A 11 -14.74 -32.85 47.12
N THR A 12 -14.98 -31.70 46.47
CA THR A 12 -15.72 -31.65 45.22
C THR A 12 -14.70 -31.66 44.09
N ASP A 13 -14.60 -32.79 43.40
CA ASP A 13 -13.83 -32.93 42.17
C ASP A 13 -14.40 -31.99 41.11
N LEU A 14 -13.70 -30.89 40.83
CA LEU A 14 -13.94 -30.09 39.65
C LEU A 14 -13.39 -30.89 38.46
N LYS A 15 -14.27 -31.52 37.69
CA LYS A 15 -13.93 -32.12 36.40
C LYS A 15 -13.34 -31.02 35.52
N SER A 16 -12.04 -31.11 35.27
CA SER A 16 -11.33 -30.39 34.21
C SER A 16 -12.04 -30.69 32.88
N THR A 17 -12.75 -29.70 32.34
CA THR A 17 -13.24 -29.72 30.97
C THR A 17 -12.02 -29.66 30.07
N GLY A 18 -11.59 -30.82 29.58
CA GLY A 18 -10.47 -30.99 28.67
C GLY A 18 -10.76 -30.38 27.30
N ILE A 19 -10.69 -29.06 27.21
CA ILE A 19 -10.47 -28.38 25.93
C ILE A 19 -8.94 -28.33 25.78
N PRO A 20 -8.34 -29.10 24.85
CA PRO A 20 -6.92 -28.98 24.59
C PRO A 20 -6.62 -27.55 24.15
N ALA A 21 -5.58 -26.95 24.74
CA ALA A 21 -5.13 -25.63 24.34
C ALA A 21 -4.79 -25.64 22.85
N GLU A 22 -5.41 -24.75 22.08
CA GLU A 22 -5.16 -24.60 20.65
C GLU A 22 -3.75 -24.02 20.48
N GLU A 23 -2.78 -24.89 20.17
CA GLU A 23 -1.44 -24.42 19.85
C GLU A 23 -1.50 -23.61 18.54
N PRO A 24 -0.93 -22.39 18.51
CA PRO A 24 -0.96 -21.56 17.31
C PRO A 24 -0.23 -22.28 16.17
N VAL A 25 -0.97 -22.61 15.12
CA VAL A 25 -0.43 -23.25 13.91
C VAL A 25 0.61 -22.31 13.30
N LYS A 26 1.88 -22.68 13.39
CA LYS A 26 2.99 -21.93 12.79
C LYS A 26 2.92 -22.09 11.26
N LEU A 27 2.21 -21.19 10.59
CA LEU A 27 2.13 -21.13 9.14
C LEU A 27 3.51 -20.77 8.57
N GLN A 28 4.13 -21.70 7.85
CA GLN A 28 5.27 -21.36 7.01
C GLN A 28 4.75 -20.64 5.76
N PRO A 29 5.45 -19.58 5.27
CA PRO A 29 5.07 -18.97 4.00
C PRO A 29 5.10 -20.05 2.92
N ILE A 30 3.98 -20.22 2.23
CA ILE A 30 3.87 -21.15 1.11
C ILE A 30 4.70 -20.57 -0.03
N VAL A 31 5.96 -21.01 -0.15
CA VAL A 31 6.78 -20.73 -1.33
C VAL A 31 6.45 -21.79 -2.38
N GLN A 32 5.53 -21.48 -3.30
CA GLN A 32 5.31 -22.35 -4.47
C GLN A 32 6.42 -22.08 -5.48
N PRO A 33 7.22 -23.10 -5.87
CA PRO A 33 8.19 -22.95 -6.94
C PRO A 33 7.45 -22.69 -8.26
N ALA A 34 8.01 -21.82 -9.11
CA ALA A 34 7.41 -21.49 -10.40
C ALA A 34 7.31 -22.71 -11.35
N TYR A 35 8.20 -23.70 -11.17
CA TYR A 35 8.28 -24.91 -11.98
C TYR A 35 8.49 -26.15 -11.11
N VAL A 36 7.86 -27.25 -11.51
CA VAL A 36 8.12 -28.61 -10.99
C VAL A 36 8.31 -29.52 -12.20
N ASN A 37 9.45 -30.21 -12.30
CA ASN A 37 9.79 -31.08 -13.43
C ASN A 37 9.64 -30.42 -14.81
N HIS A 38 10.14 -29.18 -14.96
CA HIS A 38 10.04 -28.39 -16.20
C HIS A 38 8.61 -28.05 -16.67
N MET A 39 7.59 -28.36 -15.87
CA MET A 39 6.21 -27.93 -16.09
C MET A 39 5.88 -26.78 -15.14
N PRO A 40 5.02 -25.82 -15.56
CA PRO A 40 4.51 -24.80 -14.65
C PRO A 40 3.87 -25.49 -13.44
N SER A 41 4.23 -25.07 -12.23
CA SER A 41 3.60 -25.60 -11.03
C SER A 41 2.10 -25.32 -11.09
N PRO A 42 1.22 -26.32 -10.93
CA PRO A 42 -0.22 -26.08 -10.83
C PRO A 42 -0.44 -25.22 -9.58
N SER A 43 -0.71 -23.93 -9.79
CA SER A 43 -0.98 -23.00 -8.71
C SER A 43 -2.19 -23.51 -7.91
N THR A 44 -2.11 -23.47 -6.58
CA THR A 44 -3.31 -23.70 -5.77
C THR A 44 -4.32 -22.63 -6.12
N PRO A 45 -5.55 -22.96 -6.54
CA PRO A 45 -6.57 -21.95 -6.77
C PRO A 45 -6.82 -21.20 -5.47
N VAL A 46 -6.57 -19.89 -5.49
CA VAL A 46 -6.86 -18.99 -4.37
C VAL A 46 -8.34 -18.62 -4.48
N TYR A 47 -9.15 -19.08 -3.53
CA TYR A 47 -10.56 -18.71 -3.44
C TYR A 47 -10.73 -17.57 -2.44
N SER A 48 -11.54 -16.57 -2.79
CA SER A 48 -11.90 -15.49 -1.89
C SER A 48 -12.78 -16.01 -0.75
N VAL A 49 -12.35 -15.82 0.50
CA VAL A 49 -13.15 -16.12 1.70
C VAL A 49 -13.83 -14.82 2.15
N PRO A 50 -15.18 -14.76 2.25
CA PRO A 50 -15.90 -13.52 2.59
C PRO A 50 -15.50 -12.88 3.93
N ALA A 51 -14.98 -13.67 4.87
CA ALA A 51 -14.52 -13.21 6.18
C ALA A 51 -13.12 -12.57 6.16
N LEU A 52 -12.38 -12.64 5.04
CA LEU A 52 -11.04 -12.08 4.91
C LEU A 52 -11.04 -10.89 3.96
N PRO A 53 -10.43 -9.74 4.34
CA PRO A 53 -10.21 -8.64 3.43
C PRO A 53 -9.40 -9.15 2.23
N GLN A 54 -9.97 -9.03 1.04
CA GLN A 54 -9.23 -9.36 -0.17
C GLN A 54 -8.18 -8.28 -0.45
N PRO A 55 -7.00 -8.63 -0.99
CA PRO A 55 -6.02 -7.64 -1.39
C PRO A 55 -6.66 -6.69 -2.40
N THR A 56 -6.87 -5.44 -1.99
CA THR A 56 -7.39 -4.40 -2.87
C THR A 56 -6.24 -3.93 -3.75
N GLN A 57 -6.29 -4.30 -5.02
CA GLN A 57 -5.27 -3.87 -5.98
C GLN A 57 -5.62 -2.48 -6.49
N TYR A 58 -4.82 -1.48 -6.10
CA TYR A 58 -4.88 -0.15 -6.69
C TYR A 58 -3.89 -0.12 -7.85
N THR A 59 -4.41 -0.07 -9.08
CA THR A 59 -3.58 0.18 -10.27
C THR A 59 -3.79 1.62 -10.72
N SER A 60 -2.70 2.30 -11.04
CA SER A 60 -2.74 3.61 -11.69
C SER A 60 -1.93 3.53 -12.97
N PRO A 61 -2.41 4.12 -14.09
CA PRO A 61 -1.54 4.36 -15.23
C PRO A 61 -0.36 5.24 -14.78
N PHE A 62 0.83 4.89 -15.23
CA PHE A 62 2.06 5.62 -14.94
C PHE A 62 2.75 5.96 -16.26
N GLU A 63 3.13 7.22 -16.42
CA GLU A 63 3.77 7.75 -17.63
C GLU A 63 5.24 8.12 -17.32
N PRO A 64 6.17 7.14 -17.28
CA PRO A 64 7.52 7.35 -16.78
C PRO A 64 8.30 8.41 -17.58
N VAL A 65 8.18 8.39 -18.91
CA VAL A 65 8.87 9.33 -19.80
C VAL A 65 8.33 10.74 -19.61
N TYR A 66 7.02 10.88 -19.39
CA TYR A 66 6.39 12.17 -19.16
C TYR A 66 6.86 12.79 -17.83
N VAL A 67 6.90 11.97 -16.77
CA VAL A 67 7.42 12.36 -15.45
C VAL A 67 8.90 12.72 -15.53
N ASP A 68 9.71 11.95 -16.26
CA ASP A 68 11.12 12.27 -16.49
C ASP A 68 11.30 13.63 -17.18
N HIS A 69 10.52 13.90 -18.24
CA HIS A 69 10.59 15.17 -18.96
C HIS A 69 10.18 16.35 -18.07
N LEU A 70 9.09 16.22 -17.31
CA LEU A 70 8.68 17.22 -16.33
C LEU A 70 9.77 17.48 -15.28
N SER A 71 10.40 16.42 -14.77
CA SER A 71 11.44 16.53 -13.74
C SER A 71 12.63 17.37 -14.19
N ARG A 72 12.93 17.40 -15.49
CA ARG A 72 14.01 18.25 -16.06
C ARG A 72 13.69 19.75 -16.00
N HIS A 73 12.43 20.12 -15.79
CA HIS A 73 12.00 21.50 -15.60
C HIS A 73 11.87 21.91 -14.13
N GLN A 74 12.30 21.07 -13.19
CA GLN A 74 12.22 21.40 -11.77
C GLN A 74 13.01 22.68 -11.43
N GLY A 75 12.39 23.54 -10.64
CA GLY A 75 12.87 24.88 -10.31
C GLY A 75 12.74 25.90 -11.43
N LYS A 76 12.10 25.56 -12.56
CA LYS A 76 11.88 26.49 -13.70
C LYS A 76 10.43 26.94 -13.77
N GLN A 77 10.24 28.11 -14.35
CA GLN A 77 8.92 28.59 -14.76
C GLN A 77 8.44 27.72 -15.92
N ILE A 78 7.23 27.15 -15.80
CA ILE A 78 6.56 26.41 -16.85
C ILE A 78 5.10 26.84 -16.97
N SER A 79 4.50 26.55 -18.11
CA SER A 79 3.05 26.64 -18.31
C SER A 79 2.48 25.24 -18.45
N VAL A 80 1.42 24.93 -17.71
CA VAL A 80 0.77 23.62 -17.71
C VAL A 80 -0.66 23.80 -18.18
N VAL A 81 -1.00 23.16 -19.30
CA VAL A 81 -2.36 23.17 -19.82
C VAL A 81 -3.08 21.95 -19.31
N THR A 82 -4.11 22.20 -18.50
CA THR A 82 -4.97 21.16 -17.91
C THR A 82 -6.30 21.11 -18.63
N THR A 83 -7.08 20.07 -18.35
CA THR A 83 -8.48 19.96 -18.80
C THR A 83 -9.38 21.11 -18.34
N ALA A 84 -8.98 21.82 -17.27
CA ALA A 84 -9.72 22.95 -16.71
C ALA A 84 -9.15 24.33 -17.13
N GLY A 85 -8.06 24.37 -17.90
CA GLY A 85 -7.38 25.60 -18.33
C GLY A 85 -5.88 25.60 -18.00
N THR A 86 -5.26 26.75 -18.21
CA THR A 86 -3.80 26.92 -18.09
C THR A 86 -3.39 27.40 -16.70
N VAL A 87 -2.31 26.83 -16.18
CA VAL A 87 -1.68 27.23 -14.91
C VAL A 87 -0.19 27.47 -15.14
N GLU A 88 0.27 28.66 -14.79
CA GLU A 88 1.69 29.05 -14.88
C GLU A 88 2.30 29.18 -13.50
N GLY A 89 3.51 28.65 -13.32
CA GLY A 89 4.23 28.75 -12.05
C GLY A 89 5.60 28.12 -12.10
N ILE A 90 6.29 28.16 -10.96
CA ILE A 90 7.57 27.48 -10.78
C ILE A 90 7.31 26.03 -10.42
N LEU A 91 7.81 25.09 -11.22
CA LEU A 91 7.72 23.66 -10.93
C LEU A 91 8.60 23.30 -9.72
N SER A 92 8.03 23.24 -8.53
CA SER A 92 8.78 22.98 -7.29
C SER A 92 8.91 21.49 -6.98
N GLY A 93 7.99 20.66 -7.45
CA GLY A 93 8.00 19.22 -7.20
C GLY A 93 7.34 18.41 -8.31
N VAL A 94 7.85 17.20 -8.51
CA VAL A 94 7.29 16.19 -9.41
C VAL A 94 7.17 14.88 -8.64
N ALA A 95 5.97 14.33 -8.59
CA ALA A 95 5.64 13.03 -8.02
C ALA A 95 5.10 12.10 -9.10
N VAL A 96 4.84 10.85 -8.73
CA VAL A 96 4.35 9.80 -9.64
C VAL A 96 2.96 10.12 -10.23
N ASP A 97 2.14 10.86 -9.51
CA ASP A 97 0.72 11.11 -9.84
C ASP A 97 0.37 12.61 -9.95
N HIS A 98 1.24 13.51 -9.51
CA HIS A 98 1.01 14.94 -9.55
C HIS A 98 2.30 15.76 -9.64
N ILE A 99 2.15 17.02 -10.02
CA ILE A 99 3.20 18.05 -9.95
C ILE A 99 2.79 19.15 -8.97
N GLN A 100 3.77 19.86 -8.43
CA GLN A 100 3.56 21.05 -7.61
C GLN A 100 4.07 22.28 -8.35
N LEU A 101 3.18 23.26 -8.55
CA LEU A 101 3.51 24.58 -9.09
C LEU A 101 3.39 25.63 -7.99
N ASN A 102 4.47 26.38 -7.74
CA ASN A 102 4.40 27.56 -6.89
C ASN A 102 3.92 28.74 -7.75
N LEU A 103 2.78 29.32 -7.38
CA LEU A 103 2.17 30.48 -8.05
C LEU A 103 2.64 31.80 -7.41
N SER A 104 3.00 31.75 -6.13
CA SER A 104 3.60 32.84 -5.37
C SER A 104 4.47 32.25 -4.25
N GLU A 105 5.11 33.10 -3.44
CA GLU A 105 5.90 32.66 -2.27
C GLU A 105 5.07 31.91 -1.22
N THR A 106 3.75 32.13 -1.18
CA THR A 106 2.84 31.57 -0.16
C THR A 106 1.82 30.59 -0.72
N ARG A 107 1.75 30.45 -2.05
CA ARG A 107 0.73 29.62 -2.72
C ARG A 107 1.35 28.62 -3.66
N ALA A 108 1.08 27.35 -3.41
CA ALA A 108 1.37 26.25 -4.31
C ALA A 108 0.07 25.54 -4.70
N VAL A 109 0.05 24.98 -5.92
CA VAL A 109 -1.04 24.14 -6.41
C VAL A 109 -0.49 22.79 -6.83
N HIS A 110 -1.26 21.74 -6.53
CA HIS A 110 -0.93 20.37 -6.93
C HIS A 110 -1.82 19.99 -8.09
N VAL A 111 -1.23 19.67 -9.23
CA VAL A 111 -1.94 19.30 -10.45
C VAL A 111 -1.72 17.81 -10.69
N ARG A 112 -2.81 17.04 -10.75
CA ARG A 112 -2.74 15.61 -11.10
C ARG A 112 -2.18 15.46 -12.52
N ILE A 113 -1.19 14.60 -12.71
CA ILE A 113 -0.60 14.32 -14.04
C ILE A 113 -1.68 13.88 -15.03
N ALA A 114 -2.62 13.04 -14.57
CA ALA A 114 -3.76 12.57 -15.37
C ALA A 114 -4.72 13.69 -15.85
N GLN A 115 -4.55 14.94 -15.43
CA GLN A 115 -5.35 16.09 -15.88
C GLN A 115 -4.55 17.07 -16.73
N ILE A 116 -3.27 16.80 -16.96
CA ILE A 116 -2.42 17.62 -17.82
C ILE A 116 -2.59 17.15 -19.26
N VAL A 117 -2.91 18.07 -20.16
CA VAL A 117 -2.98 17.83 -21.60
C VAL A 117 -1.57 17.95 -22.20
N TYR A 118 -0.84 19.01 -21.83
CA TYR A 118 0.57 19.22 -22.16
C TYR A 118 1.20 20.26 -21.22
N PHE A 119 2.52 20.41 -21.28
CA PHE A 119 3.24 21.49 -20.63
C PHE A 119 4.21 22.18 -21.61
N GLU A 120 4.48 23.45 -21.36
CA GLU A 120 5.46 24.26 -22.07
C GLU A 120 6.61 24.60 -21.11
N GLY A 121 7.83 24.37 -21.57
CA GLY A 121 9.06 24.65 -20.84
C GLY A 121 10.19 24.96 -21.80
N LEU A 122 11.36 25.32 -21.27
CA LEU A 122 12.54 25.55 -22.09
C LEU A 122 12.89 24.30 -22.93
N PRO A 123 13.41 24.44 -24.15
CA PRO A 123 13.80 23.29 -24.95
C PRO A 123 14.84 22.42 -24.21
N ILE A 124 14.46 21.18 -23.88
CA ILE A 124 15.38 20.19 -23.34
C ILE A 124 16.07 19.49 -24.51
N THR A 125 17.39 19.63 -24.60
CA THR A 125 18.21 18.87 -25.56
C THR A 125 18.69 17.59 -24.87
N TYR A 126 18.48 16.43 -25.49
CA TYR A 126 19.11 15.18 -25.05
C TYR A 126 20.60 15.27 -25.44
N ARG A 127 21.48 15.34 -24.45
CA ARG A 127 22.92 15.20 -24.64
C ARG A 127 23.37 13.86 -24.11
#